data_AF-A0A158EC97-F1
#
_entry.id   AF-A0A158EC97-F1
#
_cell.length_a   1.000
_cell.length_b   1.000
_cell.length_c   1.000
_cell.angle_alpha   90.00
_cell.angle_beta   90.00
_cell.angle_gamma   90.00
#
_symmetry.space_group_name_H-M   'P 1'
#
loop_
_entity.id
_entity.type
_entity.pdbx_description
1 polymer ?
#
loop_
_entity_poly.entity_id
_entity_poly.type
_entity_poly.pdbx_seq_one_letter_code
_entity_poly.pdbx_strand_id
1 'polypeptide(L)' 'MKHYGEPLQVEIQPDGKSATLLLGRIMPGQTQTPDGKPLYGAHYRIQTIQDEEGVWRISQMEYVPGWLSIG' A
#
# COMPACT_ATOMS: atom_id res chain seq x y z
N MET A 1 9.03 6.73 15.68
CA MET A 1 7.64 6.35 15.33
C MET A 1 7.67 4.97 14.70
N LYS A 2 6.68 4.11 14.98
CA LYS A 2 6.51 2.86 14.24
C LYS A 2 5.52 3.09 13.12
N HIS A 3 5.91 2.78 11.88
CA HIS A 3 5.04 2.85 10.72
C HIS A 3 4.58 1.43 10.41
N TYR A 4 3.30 1.18 10.59
CA TYR A 4 2.67 -0.09 10.27
C TYR A 4 1.86 0.06 9.01
N GLY A 5 2.01 -0.88 8.09
CA GLY A 5 1.20 -0.95 6.90
C GLY A 5 1.18 -2.35 6.32
N GLU A 6 0.19 -2.60 5.48
CA GLU A 6 0.03 -3.87 4.79
C GLU A 6 -0.36 -3.65 3.33
N PRO A 7 0.12 -4.51 2.41
CA PRO A 7 -0.25 -4.43 1.01
C PRO A 7 -1.71 -4.84 0.84
N LEU A 8 -2.53 -3.94 0.32
CA LEU A 8 -3.94 -4.16 0.04
C LEU A 8 -4.16 -4.70 -1.37
N GLN A 9 -3.29 -4.28 -2.29
CA GLN A 9 -3.31 -4.67 -3.68
C GLN A 9 -1.90 -4.56 -4.25
N VAL A 10 -1.55 -5.52 -5.10
CA VAL A 10 -0.30 -5.54 -5.87
C VAL A 10 -0.65 -5.97 -7.28
N GLU A 11 -0.29 -5.15 -8.26
CA GLU A 11 -0.48 -5.43 -9.67
C GLU A 11 0.85 -5.32 -10.39
N ILE A 12 1.37 -6.46 -10.85
CA ILE A 12 2.54 -6.49 -11.73
C ILE A 12 2.05 -6.20 -13.14
N GLN A 13 2.66 -5.22 -13.79
CA GLN A 13 2.29 -4.81 -15.14
C GLN A 13 2.72 -5.88 -16.17
N PRO A 14 2.14 -5.89 -17.38
CA PRO A 14 2.43 -6.90 -18.40
C PRO A 14 3.90 -6.98 -18.83
N ASP A 15 4.67 -5.91 -18.62
CA ASP A 15 6.12 -5.90 -18.89
C ASP A 15 6.93 -6.76 -17.90
N GLY A 16 6.31 -7.18 -16.79
CA GLY A 16 6.94 -7.93 -15.70
C GLY A 16 7.99 -7.12 -14.92
N LYS A 17 8.16 -5.83 -15.21
CA LYS A 17 9.22 -4.96 -14.70
C LYS A 17 8.70 -3.70 -14.04
N SER A 18 7.41 -3.42 -14.13
CA SER A 18 6.74 -2.37 -13.37
C SER A 18 5.59 -2.95 -12.55
N ALA A 19 5.27 -2.31 -11.42
CA ALA A 19 4.14 -2.71 -10.59
C ALA A 19 3.51 -1.50 -9.88
N THR A 20 2.23 -1.63 -9.58
CA THR A 20 1.46 -0.70 -8.74
C THR A 20 1.09 -1.40 -7.45
N LEU A 21 1.24 -0.71 -6.32
CA LEU A 21 0.90 -1.20 -5.00
C LEU A 21 0.00 -0.21 -4.28
N LEU A 22 -1.04 -0.72 -3.64
CA LEU A 22 -1.84 0.00 -2.66
C LEU A 22 -1.41 -0.47 -1.27
N LEU A 23 -0.83 0.42 -0.46
CA LEU A 23 -0.38 0.09 0.89
C LEU A 23 -1.27 0.79 1.93
N GLY A 24 -2.00 0.02 2.72
CA GLY A 24 -2.84 0.54 3.80
C GLY A 24 -2.00 0.90 5.02
N ARG A 25 -2.24 2.06 5.63
CA ARG A 25 -1.57 2.47 6.86
C ARG A 25 -2.40 2.07 8.08
N ILE A 26 -1.84 1.19 8.90
CA ILE A 26 -2.48 0.72 10.13
C ILE A 26 -2.31 1.78 11.22
N MET A 27 -3.43 2.16 11.85
CA MET A 27 -3.46 3.11 12.98
C MET A 27 -3.53 2.33 14.30
N PRO A 28 -2.47 2.38 15.14
CA PRO A 28 -2.52 1.74 16.44
C PRO A 28 -3.70 2.26 17.27
N GLY A 29 -4.45 1.35 17.89
CA GLY A 29 -5.63 1.67 18.70
C GLY A 29 -6.96 1.65 17.93
N GLN A 30 -6.95 1.70 16.60
CA GLN A 30 -8.16 1.56 15.79
C GLN A 30 -7.85 0.90 14.44
N THR A 31 -7.85 -0.43 14.44
CA THR A 31 -7.48 -1.25 13.27
C THR A 31 -8.66 -1.90 12.58
N GLN A 32 -9.87 -1.76 13.14
CA GLN A 32 -11.09 -2.33 12.59
C GLN A 32 -12.28 -1.36 12.71
N THR A 33 -13.25 -1.54 11.83
CA THR A 33 -14.59 -0.94 11.93
C THR A 33 -15.44 -1.65 13.00
N PRO A 34 -16.60 -1.09 13.41
CA PRO A 34 -17.50 -1.74 14.37
C PRO A 34 -18.00 -3.13 13.93
N ASP A 35 -18.10 -3.39 12.62
CA ASP A 35 -18.46 -4.68 12.03
C ASP A 35 -17.25 -5.62 11.83
N GLY A 36 -16.07 -5.27 12.36
CA GLY A 36 -14.89 -6.12 12.38
C GLY A 36 -14.06 -6.13 11.09
N LYS A 37 -14.34 -5.24 10.12
CA LYS A 37 -13.54 -5.14 8.89
C LYS A 37 -12.24 -4.38 9.15
N PRO A 38 -11.15 -4.68 8.43
CA PRO A 38 -9.91 -3.91 8.52
C PRO A 38 -10.12 -2.42 8.22
N LEU A 39 -9.49 -1.56 9.03
CA LEU A 39 -9.56 -0.10 8.91
C LEU A 39 -8.16 0.51 8.87
N TYR A 40 -7.92 1.35 7.86
CA TYR A 40 -6.65 2.03 7.63
C TYR A 40 -6.85 3.54 7.72
N GLY A 41 -5.94 4.25 8.39
CA GLY A 41 -6.06 5.71 8.56
C GLY A 41 -5.59 6.54 7.37
N ALA A 42 -4.93 5.88 6.42
CA ALA A 42 -4.45 6.42 5.15
C ALA A 42 -4.07 5.26 4.24
N HIS A 43 -3.73 5.56 3.00
CA HIS A 43 -3.05 4.60 2.12
C HIS A 43 -1.97 5.30 1.29
N TYR A 44 -1.04 4.51 0.78
CA TYR A 44 -0.08 4.95 -0.23
C TYR A 44 -0.40 4.31 -1.57
N ARG A 45 -0.26 5.08 -2.64
CA ARG A 45 -0.19 4.56 -4.00
C ARG A 45 1.27 4.57 -4.41
N ILE A 46 1.82 3.38 -4.64
CA ILE A 46 3.24 3.19 -4.91
C ILE A 46 3.37 2.64 -6.32
N GLN A 47 4.26 3.22 -7.10
CA GLN A 47 4.75 2.64 -8.34
C GLN A 47 6.16 2.13 -8.12
N THR A 48 6.46 0.96 -8.64
CA THR A 48 7.80 0.38 -8.61
C THR A 48 8.25 -0.01 -10.00
N ILE A 49 9.56 0.07 -10.21
CA ILE A 49 10.24 -0.40 -11.42
C ILE A 49 11.38 -1.31 -10.98
N GLN A 50 11.57 -2.41 -11.70
CA GLN A 50 12.69 -3.32 -11.54
C GLN A 50 13.88 -2.81 -12.36
N ASP A 51 15.04 -2.67 -11.71
CA ASP A 51 16.28 -2.31 -12.41
C ASP A 51 16.88 -3.50 -13.18
N GLU A 52 17.99 -3.25 -13.89
CA GLU A 52 18.65 -4.25 -14.74
C GLU A 52 19.19 -5.46 -13.95
N GLU A 53 19.44 -5.29 -12.65
CA GLU A 53 19.89 -6.35 -11.74
C GLU A 53 18.72 -7.15 -11.14
N GLY A 54 17.48 -6.81 -11.50
CA GLY A 54 16.28 -7.47 -10.99
C GLY A 54 15.80 -6.91 -9.65
N VAL A 55 16.32 -5.78 -9.19
CA VAL A 55 15.93 -5.17 -7.91
C VAL A 55 14.78 -4.19 -8.12
N TRP A 56 13.70 -4.39 -7.36
CA TRP A 56 12.55 -3.49 -7.36
C TRP A 56 12.84 -2.21 -6.58
N ARG A 57 12.54 -1.07 -7.19
CA ARG A 57 12.69 0.26 -6.59
C ARG A 57 11.40 1.05 -6.71
N ILE A 58 11.11 1.86 -5.69
CA ILE A 58 9.99 2.81 -5.73
C ILE A 58 10.36 3.92 -6.73
N SER A 59 9.54 4.08 -7.77
CA SER A 59 9.65 5.18 -8.73
C SER A 59 8.76 6.36 -8.34
N GLN A 60 7.60 6.08 -7.74
CA GLN A 60 6.68 7.09 -7.23
C GLN A 60 5.97 6.59 -5.97
N MET A 61 5.71 7.50 -5.03
CA MET A 61 4.90 7.25 -3.85
C MET A 61 4.02 8.46 -3.56
N GLU A 62 2.71 8.25 -3.55
CA GLU A 62 1.71 9.25 -3.17
C GLU A 62 1.08 8.84 -1.84
N TYR A 63 1.00 9.78 -0.89
CA TYR A 63 0.28 9.60 0.37
C TYR A 63 -1.14 10.16 0.23
N VAL A 64 -2.14 9.31 0.48
CA VAL A 64 -3.54 9.70 0.45
C VAL A 64 -4.10 9.64 1.88
N PRO A 65 -4.38 10.80 2.52
CA PRO A 65 -4.95 10.82 3.86
C PRO A 65 -6.42 10.40 3.83
N GLY A 66 -6.89 9.84 4.94
CA GLY A 66 -8.30 9.50 5.14
C GLY A 66 -8.51 8.02 5.39
N TRP A 67 -9.61 7.73 6.09
CA TRP A 67 -9.96 6.37 6.45
C TRP A 67 -10.33 5.55 5.20
N LEU A 68 -9.78 4.34 5.12
CA LEU A 68 -10.05 3.37 4.08
C LEU A 68 -10.48 2.06 4.74
N SER A 69 -11.58 1.50 4.27
CA SER A 69 -11.99 0.11 4.53
C SER A 69 -12.07 -0.62 3.19
N ILE A 70 -11.65 -1.87 3.16
CA ILE A 70 -11.77 -2.76 2.01
C ILE A 70 -12.85 -3.78 2.35
N GLY A 71 -13.75 -4.02 1.39
CA GLY A 71 -14.90 -4.91 1.52
C GLY A 71 -14.75 -6.15 0.67
#